data_AF-A0A9D5VUZ9-F1
#
_entry.id   AF-A0A9D5VUZ9-F1
#
_cell.length_a   1.000
_cell.length_b   1.000
_cell.length_c   1.000
_cell.angle_alpha   90.00
_cell.angle_beta   90.00
_cell.angle_gamma   90.00
#
_symmetry.space_group_name_H-M   'P 1'
#
loop_
_entity.id
_entity.type
_entity.pdbx_description
1 polymer ?
#
loop_
_entity_poly.entity_id
_entity_poly.type
_entity_poly.pdbx_seq_one_letter_code
_entity_poly.pdbx_strand_id
1 'polypeptide(L)'
;MKYDIQESSIIPNNAIPFYDMLKGYEWTHDFVRTEELQDELSLLRKEREKLVSQPISNDDFLELLKEQWQKFEYERILSLKKELEQHKIVSSFTRNVFECFRQKNSVPDPIIFSFKDVKAAVEMMVDGVPIQEKNSQIADIECKIEAIKAEIIRLSPATYFVLHRGKAVGDIRKQFVEHWRTLQRSLREPCRPNSIHLDEATEKETRAWAALVGETYINHKAFYTPRRTT
;
A
#
# COMPACT_ATOMS: atom_id res chain seq x y z
N MET A 1 -17.83 -30.82 35.76
CA MET A 1 -17.08 -29.60 36.10
C MET A 1 -17.89 -28.43 35.52
N LYS A 2 -18.70 -27.76 36.34
CA LYS A 2 -19.52 -26.62 35.92
C LYS A 2 -18.60 -25.41 35.90
N TYR A 3 -18.40 -24.82 34.72
CA TYR A 3 -17.73 -23.53 34.64
C TYR A 3 -18.71 -22.49 35.18
N ASP A 4 -18.31 -21.80 36.24
CA ASP A 4 -19.01 -20.63 36.77
C ASP A 4 -19.13 -19.59 35.65
N ILE A 5 -20.36 -19.33 35.26
CA ILE A 5 -20.70 -18.28 34.30
C ILE A 5 -20.54 -16.97 35.06
N GLN A 6 -19.48 -16.21 34.77
CA GLN A 6 -19.41 -14.82 35.20
C GLN A 6 -20.64 -14.11 34.61
N GLU A 7 -21.57 -13.69 35.48
CA GLU A 7 -22.60 -12.72 35.12
C GLU A 7 -21.90 -11.47 34.56
N SER A 8 -21.95 -11.24 33.25
CA SER A 8 -21.38 -10.04 32.67
C SER A 8 -22.22 -8.84 33.11
N SER A 9 -21.67 -8.09 34.06
CA SER A 9 -22.20 -6.81 34.53
C SER A 9 -22.32 -5.81 33.37
N ILE A 10 -23.40 -5.03 33.36
CA ILE A 10 -23.56 -3.87 32.45
C ILE A 10 -22.28 -3.05 32.47
N ILE A 11 -21.73 -2.78 31.28
CA ILE A 11 -20.51 -1.98 31.18
C ILE A 11 -20.91 -0.52 31.35
N PRO A 12 -20.37 0.22 32.34
CA PRO A 12 -20.74 1.61 32.52
C PRO A 12 -20.23 2.43 31.33
N ASN A 13 -21.02 3.44 30.90
CA ASN A 13 -20.72 4.20 29.69
C ASN A 13 -19.32 4.86 29.69
N ASN A 14 -18.79 5.20 30.87
CA ASN A 14 -17.44 5.76 31.02
C ASN A 14 -16.30 4.75 30.79
N ALA A 15 -16.60 3.45 30.84
CA ALA A 15 -15.65 2.39 30.51
C ALA A 15 -15.62 2.06 29.01
N ILE A 16 -16.53 2.63 28.21
CA ILE A 16 -16.59 2.45 26.76
C ILE A 16 -15.74 3.54 26.10
N PRO A 17 -14.76 3.19 25.24
CA PRO A 17 -13.84 4.16 24.65
C PRO A 17 -14.57 5.28 23.92
N PHE A 18 -14.37 6.54 24.35
CA PHE A 18 -14.93 7.73 23.69
C PHE A 18 -16.46 7.74 23.52
N TYR A 19 -17.20 7.01 24.36
CA TYR A 19 -18.66 6.88 24.24
C TYR A 19 -19.39 8.22 24.18
N ASP A 20 -19.04 9.17 25.05
CA ASP A 20 -19.72 10.47 25.07
C ASP A 20 -19.58 11.27 23.77
N MET A 21 -18.49 11.07 23.04
CA MET A 21 -18.25 11.71 21.74
C MET A 21 -18.96 11.00 20.59
N LEU A 22 -19.27 9.70 20.74
CA LEU A 22 -19.72 8.84 19.65
C LEU A 22 -21.15 8.31 19.80
N LYS A 23 -21.80 8.51 20.96
CA LYS A 23 -23.17 8.07 21.27
C LYS A 23 -24.27 8.65 20.36
N GLY A 24 -23.96 9.67 19.55
CA GLY A 24 -24.89 10.24 18.56
C GLY A 24 -25.04 9.38 17.29
N TYR A 25 -24.03 8.57 16.96
CA TYR A 25 -24.00 7.67 15.80
C TYR A 25 -24.15 8.34 14.41
N GLU A 26 -24.14 9.68 14.30
CA GLU A 26 -24.17 10.36 12.98
C GLU A 26 -22.92 10.07 12.13
N TRP A 27 -21.80 9.76 12.79
CA TRP A 27 -20.51 9.46 12.15
C TRP A 27 -20.45 8.08 11.49
N THR A 28 -21.42 7.19 11.76
CA THR A 28 -21.35 5.79 11.35
C THR A 28 -21.29 5.63 9.84
N HIS A 29 -22.11 6.37 9.09
CA HIS A 29 -22.12 6.30 7.63
C HIS A 29 -20.77 6.70 7.03
N ASP A 30 -20.21 7.82 7.49
CA ASP A 30 -18.93 8.33 7.00
C ASP A 30 -17.77 7.40 7.36
N PHE A 31 -17.84 6.74 8.53
CA PHE A 31 -16.86 5.74 8.93
C PHE A 31 -16.91 4.48 8.07
N VAL A 32 -18.11 3.93 7.82
CA VAL A 32 -18.28 2.77 6.93
C VAL A 32 -17.77 3.09 5.53
N ARG A 33 -18.14 4.25 4.98
CA ARG A 33 -17.63 4.69 3.68
C ARG A 33 -16.11 4.86 3.69
N THR A 34 -15.53 5.31 4.81
CA THR A 34 -14.09 5.41 4.97
C THR A 34 -13.41 4.03 4.97
N GLU A 35 -13.99 3.02 5.64
CA GLU A 35 -13.48 1.64 5.60
C GLU A 35 -13.51 1.09 4.15
N GLU A 36 -14.62 1.27 3.42
CA GLU A 36 -14.73 0.87 2.00
C GLU A 36 -13.68 1.54 1.10
N LEU A 37 -13.48 2.84 1.26
CA LEU A 37 -12.49 3.61 0.49
C LEU A 37 -11.05 3.17 0.82
N GLN A 38 -10.77 2.75 2.05
CA GLN A 38 -9.46 2.20 2.43
C GLN A 38 -9.18 0.85 1.75
N ASP A 39 -10.20 0.01 1.62
CA ASP A 39 -10.10 -1.25 0.89
C ASP A 39 -9.91 -1.01 -0.61
N GLU A 40 -10.68 -0.10 -1.22
CA GLU A 40 -10.53 0.31 -2.62
C GLU A 40 -9.12 0.86 -2.90
N LEU A 41 -8.62 1.74 -2.02
CA LEU A 41 -7.27 2.29 -2.11
C LEU A 41 -6.19 1.20 -2.00
N SER A 42 -6.41 0.18 -1.17
CA SER A 42 -5.51 -0.97 -1.06
C SER A 42 -5.51 -1.83 -2.32
N LEU A 43 -6.65 -2.01 -2.97
CA LEU A 43 -6.78 -2.70 -4.26
C LEU A 43 -6.08 -1.93 -5.39
N LEU A 44 -6.31 -0.63 -5.50
CA LEU A 44 -5.67 0.23 -6.51
C LEU A 44 -4.14 0.26 -6.36
N ARG A 45 -3.63 0.27 -5.12
CA ARG A 45 -2.18 0.16 -4.88
C ARG A 45 -1.59 -1.15 -5.40
N LYS A 46 -2.27 -2.28 -5.15
CA LYS A 46 -1.86 -3.59 -5.67
C LYS A 46 -1.93 -3.64 -7.19
N GLU A 47 -2.94 -3.03 -7.79
CA GLU A 47 -3.08 -2.92 -9.25
C GLU A 47 -1.94 -2.09 -9.84
N ARG A 48 -1.62 -0.94 -9.24
CA ARG A 48 -0.47 -0.12 -9.62
C ARG A 48 0.85 -0.89 -9.54
N GLU A 49 1.09 -1.61 -8.45
CA GLU A 49 2.30 -2.43 -8.29
C GLU A 49 2.39 -3.54 -9.35
N LYS A 50 1.25 -4.18 -9.67
CA LYS A 50 1.16 -5.16 -10.75
C LYS A 50 1.49 -4.54 -12.09
N LEU A 51 0.97 -3.36 -12.42
CA LEU A 51 1.30 -2.67 -13.68
C LEU A 51 2.77 -2.24 -13.73
N VAL A 52 3.30 -1.67 -12.65
CA VAL A 52 4.71 -1.26 -12.57
C VAL A 52 5.65 -2.44 -12.81
N SER A 53 5.31 -3.62 -12.29
CA SER A 53 6.11 -4.84 -12.46
C SER A 53 5.94 -5.54 -13.81
N GLN A 54 4.96 -5.17 -14.63
CA GLN A 54 4.80 -5.76 -15.97
C GLN A 54 5.98 -5.38 -16.88
N PRO A 55 6.46 -6.30 -17.73
CA PRO A 55 7.47 -5.99 -18.74
C PRO A 55 6.95 -4.93 -19.70
N ILE A 56 7.83 -4.04 -20.14
CA ILE A 56 7.56 -3.11 -21.23
C ILE A 56 7.73 -3.82 -22.58
N SER A 57 7.17 -3.26 -23.64
CA SER A 57 7.33 -3.80 -24.99
C SER A 57 8.82 -3.93 -25.36
N ASN A 58 9.13 -4.96 -26.15
CA ASN A 58 10.50 -5.19 -26.62
C ASN A 58 11.02 -4.00 -27.42
N ASP A 59 10.16 -3.35 -28.21
CA ASP A 59 10.53 -2.17 -29.00
C ASP A 59 10.92 -0.97 -28.11
N ASP A 60 10.10 -0.66 -27.11
CA ASP A 60 10.42 0.42 -26.16
C ASP A 60 11.68 0.08 -25.34
N PHE A 61 11.84 -1.19 -24.96
CA PHE A 61 13.04 -1.64 -24.23
C PHE A 61 14.29 -1.51 -25.09
N LEU A 62 14.22 -1.86 -26.38
CA LEU A 62 15.31 -1.70 -27.34
C LEU A 62 15.68 -0.24 -27.56
N GLU A 63 14.70 0.66 -27.63
CA GLU A 63 14.94 2.10 -27.76
C GLU A 63 15.70 2.64 -26.53
N LEU A 64 15.25 2.30 -25.32
CA LEU A 64 15.93 2.66 -24.07
C LEU A 64 17.35 2.08 -23.99
N LEU A 65 17.52 0.81 -24.36
CA LEU A 65 18.83 0.16 -24.38
C LEU A 65 19.76 0.79 -25.40
N LYS A 66 19.25 1.19 -26.56
CA LYS A 66 20.04 1.85 -27.61
C LYS A 66 20.62 3.16 -27.12
N GLU A 67 19.83 3.98 -26.44
CA GLU A 67 20.33 5.23 -25.85
C GLU A 67 21.41 4.99 -24.80
N GLN A 68 21.20 4.02 -23.91
CA GLN A 68 22.20 3.66 -22.90
C GLN A 68 23.48 3.10 -23.53
N TRP A 69 23.35 2.27 -24.56
CA TRP A 69 24.46 1.72 -25.31
C TRP A 69 25.30 2.81 -25.97
N GLN A 70 24.65 3.77 -26.63
CA GLN A 70 25.35 4.90 -27.26
C GLN A 70 26.11 5.76 -26.25
N LYS A 71 25.53 6.03 -25.08
CA LYS A 71 26.20 6.75 -23.99
C LYS A 71 27.43 5.97 -23.50
N PHE A 72 27.26 4.67 -23.27
CA PHE A 72 28.36 3.79 -22.85
C PHE A 72 29.49 3.75 -23.88
N GLU A 73 29.19 3.58 -25.17
CA GLU A 73 30.19 3.59 -26.23
C GLU A 73 30.93 4.93 -26.30
N TYR A 74 30.21 6.04 -26.17
CA TYR A 74 30.80 7.37 -26.15
C TYR A 74 31.77 7.56 -24.97
N GLU A 75 31.36 7.22 -23.75
CA GLU A 75 32.22 7.28 -22.57
C GLU A 75 33.45 6.38 -22.68
N ARG A 76 33.27 5.18 -23.25
CA ARG A 76 34.36 4.25 -23.53
C ARG A 76 35.38 4.84 -24.49
N ILE A 77 34.91 5.44 -25.60
CA ILE A 77 35.77 6.10 -26.60
C ILE A 77 36.50 7.30 -25.98
N LEU A 78 35.82 8.10 -25.16
CA LEU A 78 36.45 9.22 -24.45
C LEU A 78 37.54 8.76 -23.50
N SER A 79 37.30 7.67 -22.77
CA SER A 79 38.25 7.09 -21.84
C SER A 79 39.49 6.56 -22.61
N LEU A 80 39.26 5.83 -23.70
CA LEU A 80 40.33 5.38 -24.58
C LEU A 80 41.13 6.54 -25.17
N LYS A 81 40.45 7.61 -25.61
CA LYS A 81 41.10 8.82 -26.12
C LYS A 81 42.01 9.44 -25.06
N LYS A 82 41.51 9.64 -23.84
CA LYS A 82 42.29 10.21 -22.73
C LYS A 82 43.55 9.39 -22.44
N GLU A 83 43.41 8.07 -22.41
CA GLU A 83 44.54 7.16 -22.21
C GLU A 83 45.55 7.25 -23.37
N LEU A 84 45.09 7.26 -24.63
CA LEU A 84 45.96 7.45 -25.80
C LEU A 84 46.68 8.81 -25.79
N GLU A 85 46.03 9.88 -25.35
CA GLU A 85 46.61 11.22 -25.20
C GLU A 85 47.67 11.29 -24.09
N GLN A 86 47.45 10.59 -22.98
CA GLN A 86 48.45 10.46 -21.90
C GLN A 86 49.67 9.66 -22.34
N HIS A 87 49.47 8.69 -23.23
CA HIS A 87 50.52 7.84 -23.80
C HIS A 87 51.17 8.42 -25.06
N LYS A 88 51.14 9.76 -25.26
CA LYS A 88 51.84 10.48 -26.35
C LYS A 88 53.17 9.80 -26.69
N ILE A 89 53.17 9.17 -27.87
CA ILE A 89 54.18 8.24 -28.36
C ILE A 89 55.55 8.93 -28.39
N VAL A 90 56.41 8.64 -27.41
CA VAL A 90 57.86 8.78 -27.53
C VAL A 90 58.35 7.52 -28.24
N SER A 91 58.81 7.71 -29.48
CA SER A 91 59.24 6.70 -30.46
C SER A 91 59.77 5.38 -29.87
N SER A 92 58.99 4.31 -29.98
CA SER A 92 59.45 2.96 -30.31
C SER A 92 58.20 2.08 -30.46
N PHE A 93 57.78 1.89 -31.70
CA PHE A 93 56.60 1.13 -32.11
C PHE A 93 56.85 -0.38 -31.96
N THR A 94 57.28 -0.83 -30.77
CA THR A 94 57.63 -2.22 -30.46
C THR A 94 56.91 -2.78 -29.24
N ARG A 95 56.26 -1.95 -28.43
CA ARG A 95 55.42 -2.42 -27.31
C ARG A 95 53.96 -2.40 -27.74
N ASN A 96 53.32 -3.56 -27.71
CA ASN A 96 51.91 -3.71 -28.06
C ASN A 96 51.09 -2.78 -27.15
N VAL A 97 50.55 -1.70 -27.72
CA VAL A 97 49.80 -0.68 -27.01
C VAL A 97 48.67 -1.31 -26.18
N PHE A 98 48.09 -2.40 -26.67
CA PHE A 98 47.06 -3.17 -25.97
C PHE A 98 47.58 -3.98 -24.76
N GLU A 99 48.84 -4.40 -24.73
CA GLU A 99 49.44 -5.04 -23.54
C GLU A 99 49.67 -4.02 -22.41
N CYS A 100 50.08 -2.80 -22.75
CA CYS A 100 50.22 -1.72 -21.77
C CYS A 100 48.87 -1.33 -21.14
N PHE A 101 47.80 -1.37 -21.93
CA PHE A 101 46.43 -1.12 -21.47
C PHE A 101 45.87 -2.25 -20.59
N ARG A 102 46.20 -3.51 -20.89
CA ARG A 102 45.77 -4.68 -20.12
C ARG A 102 46.31 -4.71 -18.68
N GLN A 103 47.51 -4.17 -18.47
CA GLN A 103 48.21 -4.25 -17.18
C GLN A 103 47.75 -3.21 -16.15
N LYS A 104 47.07 -2.14 -16.56
CA LYS A 104 46.71 -1.03 -15.65
C LYS A 104 45.21 -0.96 -15.27
N ASN A 105 44.36 -1.89 -15.71
CA ASN A 105 42.90 -1.80 -15.55
C ASN A 105 42.30 -0.44 -16.02
N SER A 106 43.00 0.30 -16.89
CA SER A 106 42.65 1.67 -17.28
C SER A 106 41.79 1.72 -18.53
N VAL A 107 41.78 0.63 -19.31
CA VAL A 107 40.94 0.49 -20.49
C VAL A 107 39.70 -0.31 -20.12
N PRO A 108 38.50 0.19 -20.46
CA PRO A 108 37.26 -0.54 -20.26
C PRO A 108 37.34 -1.93 -20.89
N ASP A 109 36.79 -2.94 -20.22
CA ASP A 109 36.82 -4.32 -20.69
C ASP A 109 36.36 -4.42 -22.16
N PRO A 110 37.01 -5.25 -22.99
CA PRO A 110 36.61 -5.43 -24.38
C PRO A 110 35.18 -5.95 -24.41
N ILE A 111 34.31 -5.20 -25.08
CA ILE A 111 32.94 -5.63 -25.35
C ILE A 111 33.00 -6.89 -26.21
N ILE A 112 32.49 -8.01 -25.70
CA ILE A 112 32.53 -9.32 -26.36
C ILE A 112 31.33 -9.49 -27.32
N PHE A 113 30.31 -8.64 -27.23
CA PHE A 113 29.05 -8.73 -27.98
C PHE A 113 28.61 -7.37 -28.53
N SER A 114 28.09 -7.34 -29.76
CA SER A 114 27.61 -6.11 -30.40
C SER A 114 26.19 -5.74 -29.95
N PHE A 115 25.75 -4.50 -30.22
CA PHE A 115 24.35 -4.13 -30.01
C PHE A 115 23.38 -5.00 -30.84
N LYS A 116 23.83 -5.55 -31.98
CA LYS A 116 23.04 -6.49 -32.77
C LYS A 116 22.75 -7.78 -31.99
N ASP A 117 23.72 -8.26 -31.22
CA ASP A 117 23.56 -9.46 -30.38
C ASP A 117 22.62 -9.18 -29.21
N VAL A 118 22.71 -7.98 -28.60
CA VAL A 118 21.75 -7.51 -27.59
C VAL A 118 20.34 -7.45 -28.16
N LYS A 119 20.18 -6.88 -29.37
CA LYS A 119 18.89 -6.78 -30.03
C LYS A 119 18.27 -8.16 -30.25
N ALA A 120 19.04 -9.10 -30.80
CA ALA A 120 18.57 -10.47 -31.02
C ALA A 120 18.16 -11.15 -29.71
N ALA A 121 18.88 -10.91 -28.61
CA ALA A 121 18.53 -11.46 -27.30
C ALA A 121 17.20 -10.89 -26.76
N VAL A 122 16.95 -9.59 -26.94
CA VAL A 122 15.69 -8.96 -26.52
C VAL A 122 14.51 -9.46 -27.35
N GLU A 123 14.67 -9.66 -28.65
CA GLU A 123 13.63 -10.22 -29.53
C GLU A 123 13.23 -11.66 -29.13
N MET A 124 14.07 -12.38 -28.36
CA MET A 124 13.75 -13.68 -27.80
C MET A 124 13.01 -13.62 -26.44
N MET A 125 12.88 -12.45 -25.84
CA MET A 125 12.16 -12.25 -24.57
C MET A 125 10.65 -12.23 -24.79
N VAL A 126 9.90 -12.53 -23.73
CA VAL A 126 8.44 -12.38 -23.72
C VAL A 126 8.12 -10.90 -23.87
N ASP A 127 7.38 -10.56 -24.93
CA ASP A 127 6.99 -9.19 -25.21
C ASP A 127 6.03 -8.65 -24.14
N GLY A 128 6.12 -7.33 -23.92
CA GLY A 128 5.42 -6.63 -22.87
C GLY A 128 4.42 -5.60 -23.39
N VAL A 129 4.04 -4.68 -22.52
CA VAL A 129 3.07 -3.61 -22.82
C VAL A 129 3.82 -2.34 -23.24
N PRO A 130 3.35 -1.59 -24.25
CA PRO A 130 3.96 -0.33 -24.61
C PRO A 130 4.09 0.65 -23.43
N ILE A 131 5.22 1.35 -23.35
CA ILE A 131 5.54 2.23 -22.21
C ILE A 131 4.52 3.36 -22.06
N GLN A 132 4.00 3.89 -23.16
CA GLN A 132 2.99 4.95 -23.15
C GLN A 132 1.65 4.46 -22.57
N GLU A 133 1.20 3.27 -22.99
CA GLU A 133 -0.02 2.66 -22.49
C GLU A 133 0.11 2.36 -20.99
N LYS A 134 1.22 1.75 -20.58
CA LYS A 134 1.53 1.47 -19.19
C LYS A 134 1.54 2.75 -18.34
N ASN A 135 2.18 3.82 -18.81
CA ASN A 135 2.23 5.09 -18.10
C ASN A 135 0.85 5.76 -18.00
N SER A 136 0.02 5.66 -19.05
CA SER A 136 -1.36 6.16 -19.02
C SER A 136 -2.19 5.45 -17.96
N GLN A 137 -2.12 4.12 -17.91
CA GLN A 137 -2.85 3.32 -16.91
C GLN A 137 -2.39 3.63 -15.48
N ILE A 138 -1.08 3.81 -15.27
CA ILE A 138 -0.53 4.22 -13.97
C ILE A 138 -1.06 5.60 -13.58
N ALA A 139 -1.07 6.56 -14.50
CA ALA A 139 -1.57 7.91 -14.25
C ALA A 139 -3.07 7.92 -13.88
N ASP A 140 -3.88 7.10 -14.56
CA ASP A 140 -5.31 6.96 -14.26
C ASP A 140 -5.54 6.39 -12.85
N ILE A 141 -4.75 5.38 -12.45
CA ILE A 141 -4.82 4.82 -11.10
C ILE A 141 -4.36 5.83 -10.05
N GLU A 142 -3.29 6.59 -10.32
CA GLU A 142 -2.82 7.64 -9.42
C GLU A 142 -3.87 8.74 -9.24
N CYS A 143 -4.56 9.14 -10.31
CA CYS A 143 -5.68 10.07 -10.23
C CYS A 143 -6.81 9.55 -9.31
N LYS A 144 -7.19 8.27 -9.46
CA LYS A 144 -8.19 7.63 -8.60
C LYS A 144 -7.73 7.57 -7.14
N ILE A 145 -6.47 7.23 -6.89
CA ILE A 145 -5.90 7.19 -5.54
C ILE A 145 -5.97 8.57 -4.87
N GLU A 146 -5.62 9.64 -5.57
CA GLU A 146 -5.69 11.00 -5.02
C GLU A 146 -7.13 11.45 -4.77
N ALA A 147 -8.07 11.10 -5.66
CA ALA A 147 -9.49 11.36 -5.45
C ALA A 147 -10.02 10.66 -4.18
N ILE A 148 -9.71 9.37 -4.00
CA ILE A 148 -10.10 8.60 -2.81
C ILE A 148 -9.46 9.18 -1.54
N LYS A 149 -8.18 9.55 -1.58
CA LYS A 149 -7.52 10.20 -0.43
C LYS A 149 -8.22 11.48 -0.03
N ALA A 150 -8.58 12.32 -0.99
CA ALA A 150 -9.31 13.56 -0.73
C ALA A 150 -10.69 13.28 -0.11
N GLU A 151 -11.40 12.25 -0.59
CA GLU A 151 -12.68 11.83 -0.04
C GLU A 151 -12.55 11.31 1.40
N ILE A 152 -11.55 10.47 1.69
CA ILE A 152 -11.26 10.00 3.05
C ILE A 152 -11.00 11.16 4.00
N ILE A 153 -10.20 12.16 3.59
CA ILE A 153 -9.91 13.36 4.40
C ILE A 153 -11.20 14.12 4.69
N ARG A 154 -12.11 14.24 3.72
CA ARG A 154 -13.41 14.90 3.90
C ARG A 154 -14.31 14.16 4.89
N LEU A 155 -14.35 12.83 4.82
CA LEU A 155 -15.19 11.95 5.67
C LEU A 155 -14.60 11.70 7.06
N SER A 156 -13.33 12.07 7.26
CA SER A 156 -12.63 11.89 8.53
C SER A 156 -12.11 13.23 9.06
N PRO A 157 -13.00 14.08 9.63
CA PRO A 157 -12.60 15.30 10.32
C PRO A 157 -11.58 15.06 11.43
N ALA A 158 -10.73 16.06 11.68
CA ALA A 158 -9.70 16.01 12.72
C ALA A 158 -10.23 15.72 14.14
N THR A 159 -11.51 16.01 14.40
CA THR A 159 -12.19 15.78 15.68
C THR A 159 -12.25 14.30 16.08
N TYR A 160 -12.14 13.37 15.12
CA TYR A 160 -12.13 11.94 15.38
C TYR A 160 -10.72 11.36 15.59
N PHE A 161 -9.67 12.17 15.51
CA PHE A 161 -8.30 11.70 15.66
C PHE A 161 -7.69 12.14 16.98
N VAL A 162 -7.10 11.18 17.69
CA VAL A 162 -6.23 11.47 18.83
C VAL A 162 -4.90 11.98 18.29
N LEU A 163 -4.57 13.23 18.61
CA LEU A 163 -3.30 13.85 18.22
C LEU A 163 -2.25 13.67 19.33
N HIS A 164 -1.07 13.17 18.99
CA HIS A 164 0.11 13.19 19.84
C HIS A 164 1.23 13.95 19.12
N ARG A 165 1.75 15.01 19.75
CA ARG A 165 2.80 15.87 19.16
C ARG A 165 2.45 16.36 17.74
N GLY A 166 1.18 16.72 17.53
CA GLY A 166 0.69 17.22 16.23
C GLY A 166 0.50 16.14 15.15
N LYS A 167 0.67 14.85 15.46
CA LYS A 167 0.40 13.74 14.54
C LYS A 167 -0.80 12.94 15.01
N ALA A 168 -1.67 12.54 14.08
CA ALA A 168 -2.75 11.61 14.36
C ALA A 168 -2.17 10.24 14.72
N VAL A 169 -2.48 9.74 15.93
CA VAL A 169 -1.99 8.46 16.46
C VAL A 169 -3.08 7.39 16.46
N GLY A 170 -4.35 7.78 16.45
CA GLY A 170 -5.45 6.82 16.35
C GLY A 170 -6.77 7.49 16.03
N ASP A 171 -7.65 6.76 15.36
CA ASP A 171 -9.04 7.12 15.14
C ASP A 171 -9.88 6.63 16.32
N ILE A 172 -10.59 7.52 17.00
CA ILE A 172 -11.42 7.19 18.17
C ILE A 172 -12.62 6.31 17.77
N ARG A 173 -13.14 6.47 16.54
CA ARG A 173 -14.25 5.69 16.00
C ARG A 173 -13.83 4.22 15.89
N LYS A 174 -12.61 3.98 15.41
CA LYS A 174 -12.04 2.63 15.29
C LYS A 174 -11.96 1.93 16.65
N GLN A 175 -11.49 2.62 17.69
CA GLN A 175 -11.40 2.05 19.04
C GLN A 175 -12.78 1.72 19.63
N PHE A 176 -13.76 2.60 19.44
CA PHE A 176 -15.15 2.37 19.85
C PHE A 176 -15.76 1.16 19.13
N VAL A 177 -15.60 1.09 17.80
CA VAL A 177 -16.11 -0.01 16.97
C VAL A 177 -15.42 -1.32 17.33
N GLU A 178 -14.11 -1.31 17.58
CA GLU A 178 -13.35 -2.50 17.97
C GLU A 178 -13.79 -3.03 19.34
N HIS A 179 -14.05 -2.15 20.31
CA HIS A 179 -14.67 -2.52 21.59
C HIS A 179 -16.01 -3.21 21.36
N TRP A 180 -16.89 -2.61 20.54
CA TRP A 180 -18.23 -3.15 20.30
C TRP A 180 -18.18 -4.49 19.54
N ARG A 181 -17.35 -4.61 18.51
CA ARG A 181 -17.10 -5.86 17.77
C ARG A 181 -16.55 -6.96 18.69
N THR A 182 -15.63 -6.62 19.59
CA THR A 182 -15.04 -7.57 20.55
C THR A 182 -16.07 -8.04 21.56
N LEU A 183 -16.89 -7.11 22.09
CA LEU A 183 -18.01 -7.44 22.95
C LEU A 183 -19.00 -8.37 22.24
N GLN A 184 -19.42 -8.05 21.02
CA GLN A 184 -20.41 -8.87 20.30
C GLN A 184 -19.93 -10.32 20.07
N ARG A 185 -18.62 -10.54 19.88
CA ARG A 185 -18.00 -11.88 19.72
C ARG A 185 -18.05 -12.74 20.99
N SER A 186 -18.29 -12.15 22.15
CA SER A 186 -18.49 -12.93 23.38
C SER A 186 -19.96 -13.20 23.67
N LEU A 187 -20.90 -12.72 22.85
CA LEU A 187 -22.34 -12.78 23.09
C LEU A 187 -23.10 -13.42 21.92
N ARG A 188 -24.23 -14.06 22.23
CA ARG A 188 -25.09 -14.73 21.25
C ARG A 188 -26.20 -13.84 20.71
N GLU A 189 -26.51 -12.76 21.41
CA GLU A 189 -27.59 -11.85 21.08
C GLU A 189 -27.01 -10.46 20.73
N PRO A 190 -27.62 -9.74 19.79
CA PRO A 190 -27.27 -8.35 19.49
C PRO A 190 -27.32 -7.48 20.74
N CYS A 191 -26.25 -6.74 20.97
CA CYS A 191 -26.14 -5.85 22.12
C CYS A 191 -25.66 -4.46 21.72
N ARG A 192 -25.96 -3.50 22.60
CA ARG A 192 -25.40 -2.15 22.61
C ARG A 192 -23.93 -2.20 23.05
N PRO A 193 -23.14 -1.12 22.87
CA PRO A 193 -21.73 -1.09 23.29
C PRO A 193 -21.50 -1.31 24.80
N ASN A 194 -22.57 -1.15 25.59
CA ASN A 194 -22.57 -1.28 27.05
C ASN A 194 -23.11 -2.64 27.55
N SER A 195 -23.24 -3.63 26.67
CA SER A 195 -23.79 -4.98 26.90
C SER A 195 -25.29 -5.08 27.20
N ILE A 196 -26.04 -3.97 27.13
CA ILE A 196 -27.52 -3.99 27.17
C ILE A 196 -28.05 -4.57 25.85
N HIS A 197 -29.18 -5.28 25.89
CA HIS A 197 -29.80 -5.85 24.71
C HIS A 197 -30.19 -4.75 23.69
N LEU A 198 -30.10 -5.05 22.38
CA LEU A 198 -30.33 -4.06 21.32
C LEU A 198 -31.81 -3.66 21.16
N ASP A 199 -32.75 -4.38 21.77
CA ASP A 199 -34.19 -4.05 21.78
C ASP A 199 -34.49 -2.76 22.56
N GLU A 200 -33.65 -2.44 23.54
CA GLU A 200 -33.70 -1.20 24.33
C GLU A 200 -32.91 -0.05 23.67
N ALA A 201 -32.37 -0.26 22.47
CA ALA A 201 -31.57 0.74 21.77
C ALA A 201 -32.43 1.76 21.01
N THR A 202 -31.85 2.93 20.74
CA THR A 202 -32.47 3.90 19.83
C THR A 202 -32.37 3.41 18.38
N GLU A 203 -33.27 3.88 17.49
CA GLU A 203 -33.23 3.51 16.07
C GLU A 203 -31.89 3.85 15.40
N LYS A 204 -31.23 4.95 15.80
CA LYS A 204 -29.89 5.31 15.30
C LYS A 204 -28.84 4.29 15.74
N GLU A 205 -28.90 3.85 16.98
CA GLU A 205 -27.97 2.86 17.54
C GLU A 205 -28.20 1.46 16.95
N THR A 206 -29.45 1.06 16.72
CA THR A 206 -29.78 -0.19 16.01
C THR A 206 -29.24 -0.18 14.59
N ARG A 207 -29.39 0.94 13.86
CA ARG A 207 -28.80 1.11 12.52
C ARG A 207 -27.27 1.07 12.56
N ALA A 208 -26.66 1.73 13.54
CA ALA A 208 -25.22 1.74 13.71
C ALA A 208 -24.68 0.34 14.02
N TRP A 209 -25.37 -0.41 14.88
CA TRP A 209 -25.05 -1.81 15.15
C TRP A 209 -25.09 -2.62 13.86
N ALA A 210 -26.17 -2.51 13.07
CA ALA A 210 -26.31 -3.27 11.82
C ALA A 210 -25.19 -2.95 10.82
N ALA A 211 -24.77 -1.69 10.72
CA ALA A 211 -23.73 -1.24 9.78
C ALA A 211 -22.30 -1.57 10.23
N LEU A 212 -22.01 -1.49 11.54
CA LEU A 212 -20.64 -1.57 12.06
C LEU A 212 -20.29 -2.94 12.64
N VAL A 213 -21.29 -3.64 13.19
CA VAL A 213 -21.11 -4.84 14.00
C VAL A 213 -21.90 -6.00 13.40
N GLY A 214 -23.20 -5.87 13.17
CA GLY A 214 -24.02 -6.85 12.46
C GLY A 214 -23.89 -8.30 12.95
N GLU A 215 -24.44 -9.22 12.16
CA GLU A 215 -24.49 -10.65 12.51
C GLU A 215 -23.11 -11.34 12.47
N THR A 216 -22.18 -10.82 11.67
CA THR A 216 -20.86 -11.44 11.44
C THR A 216 -19.98 -11.49 12.70
N TYR A 217 -20.29 -10.70 13.71
CA TYR A 217 -19.54 -10.65 14.97
C TYR A 217 -20.30 -11.30 16.13
N ILE A 218 -21.53 -11.79 15.92
CA ILE A 218 -22.29 -12.52 16.95
C ILE A 218 -21.73 -13.93 17.08
N ASN A 219 -21.41 -14.33 18.30
CA ASN A 219 -21.01 -15.71 18.56
C ASN A 219 -22.22 -16.59 18.87
N HIS A 220 -22.68 -17.31 17.86
CA HIS A 220 -23.81 -18.23 17.98
C HIS A 220 -23.60 -19.37 19.00
N LYS A 221 -22.36 -19.60 19.46
CA LYS A 221 -21.98 -20.62 20.45
C LYS A 221 -21.77 -20.06 21.86
N ALA A 222 -21.82 -18.73 22.04
CA ALA A 222 -21.66 -18.12 23.35
C ALA A 222 -22.88 -18.35 24.25
N PHE A 223 -22.64 -18.46 25.55
CA PHE A 223 -23.70 -18.43 26.57
C PHE A 223 -23.67 -17.04 27.23
N TYR A 224 -24.64 -16.21 26.88
CA TYR A 224 -24.86 -14.92 27.52
C TYR A 224 -26.33 -14.55 27.48
N THR A 225 -26.82 -13.96 28.57
CA THR A 225 -28.14 -13.34 28.66
C THR A 225 -27.91 -11.87 29.02
N PRO A 226 -28.17 -10.91 28.11
CA PRO A 226 -28.06 -9.50 28.42
C PRO A 226 -28.95 -9.13 29.62
N ARG A 227 -28.44 -8.31 30.54
CA ARG A 227 -29.30 -7.75 31.61
C ARG A 227 -30.23 -6.71 30.99
N ARG A 228 -31.54 -6.97 31.06
CA ARG A 228 -32.58 -5.98 30.74
C ARG A 228 -32.63 -4.93 31.83
N THR A 229 -32.66 -3.65 31.45
CA THR A 229 -32.98 -2.60 32.42
C THR A 229 -34.49 -2.48 32.54
N THR A 230 -35.04 -2.92 33.68
CA THR A 230 -36.45 -2.72 34.07
C THR A 230 -36.72 -1.28 34.49
#